data_AF-A0A379Y6I0-F1
#
_entry.id   AF-A0A379Y6I0-F1
#
_cell.length_a   1.000
_cell.length_b   1.000
_cell.length_c   1.000
_cell.angle_alpha   90.00
_cell.angle_beta   90.00
_cell.angle_gamma   90.00
#
_symmetry.space_group_name_H-M   'P 1'
#
loop_
_entity.id
_entity.type
_entity.pdbx_description
1 polymer ?
#
loop_
_entity_poly.entity_id
_entity_poly.type
_entity_poly.pdbx_seq_one_letter_code
_entity_poly.pdbx_strand_id
1 'polypeptide(L)'
;MNALGGYYSQQQFLRNLDVRTLPATAGDQPSIADEAYNEFIMQLAAYDTRRDFWLQSEYYKQRQEGDARADAALLDELINNILFTPRDDKKVPNDGVKLTAETAADANRLLRQYVAFASHRAALHLNEEIQGAWAARTTSMKAQVKRQEAVAESVYKRELNTTQQALKIAESQGISRTQTDTPAEQLPDSDLFLLGRPMLQAASGRPAGLRPDL
;
A
#
# COMPACT_ATOMS: atom_id res chain seq x y z
N MET A 1 -6.37 25.19 -7.65
CA MET A 1 -6.69 23.94 -6.92
C MET A 1 -5.67 22.90 -7.32
N ASN A 2 -5.04 22.24 -6.35
CA ASN A 2 -4.01 21.24 -6.60
C ASN A 2 -4.70 19.94 -7.05
N ALA A 3 -4.66 19.61 -8.34
CA ALA A 3 -5.51 18.58 -8.97
C ALA A 3 -5.29 17.15 -8.41
N LEU A 4 -4.18 16.92 -7.70
CA LEU A 4 -3.81 15.63 -7.12
C LEU A 4 -3.90 15.58 -5.58
N GLY A 5 -4.42 16.63 -4.92
CA GLY A 5 -4.19 16.86 -3.48
C GLY A 5 -4.43 15.65 -2.56
N GLY A 6 -5.61 15.03 -2.64
CA GLY A 6 -5.96 13.87 -1.79
C GLY A 6 -5.27 12.56 -2.19
N TYR A 7 -5.05 12.35 -3.50
CA TYR A 7 -4.35 11.18 -4.04
C TYR A 7 -2.86 11.20 -3.66
N TYR A 8 -2.22 12.37 -3.82
CA TYR A 8 -0.81 12.56 -3.56
C TYR A 8 -0.43 12.24 -2.10
N SER A 9 -1.20 12.73 -1.13
CA SER A 9 -0.90 12.50 0.28
C SER A 9 -1.04 11.02 0.69
N GLN A 10 -2.06 10.33 0.16
CA GLN A 10 -2.27 8.90 0.40
C GLN A 10 -1.15 8.05 -0.20
N GLN A 11 -0.77 8.33 -1.46
CA GLN A 11 0.31 7.61 -2.14
C GLN A 11 1.68 7.87 -1.48
N GLN A 12 1.97 9.11 -1.06
CA GLN A 12 3.18 9.40 -0.28
C GLN A 12 3.21 8.66 1.05
N PHE A 13 2.07 8.58 1.75
CA PHE A 13 1.99 7.84 3.01
C PHE A 13 2.29 6.35 2.82
N LEU A 14 1.69 5.72 1.80
CA LEU A 14 1.94 4.31 1.48
C LEU A 14 3.42 4.05 1.13
N ARG A 15 4.01 4.87 0.24
CA ARG A 15 5.45 4.76 -0.09
C ARG A 15 6.34 4.87 1.15
N ASN A 16 6.05 5.82 2.05
CA ASN A 16 6.81 5.98 3.28
C ASN A 16 6.69 4.77 4.22
N LEU A 17 5.53 4.10 4.26
CA LEU A 17 5.38 2.85 5.00
C LEU A 17 6.19 1.72 4.39
N ASP A 18 6.22 1.62 3.06
CA ASP A 18 6.93 0.56 2.36
C ASP A 18 8.44 0.68 2.51
N VAL A 19 9.02 1.89 2.37
CA VAL A 19 10.46 2.14 2.59
C VAL A 19 10.89 1.73 4.01
N ARG A 20 10.05 1.96 5.02
CA ARG A 20 10.35 1.57 6.42
C ARG A 20 10.36 0.06 6.63
N THR A 21 9.62 -0.70 5.83
CA THR A 21 9.56 -2.17 5.94
C THR A 21 10.44 -2.92 4.95
N LEU A 22 10.71 -2.32 3.81
CA LEU A 22 11.42 -2.90 2.67
C LEU A 22 12.35 -1.81 2.09
N PRO A 23 13.46 -1.48 2.77
CA PRO A 23 14.32 -0.36 2.38
C PRO A 23 15.00 -0.53 1.01
N ALA A 24 14.98 -1.75 0.44
CA ALA A 24 15.60 -2.06 -0.84
C ALA A 24 14.87 -1.47 -2.08
N THR A 25 13.63 -0.99 -1.95
CA THR A 25 12.81 -0.49 -3.09
C THR A 25 12.76 1.04 -3.22
N ALA A 26 13.54 1.78 -2.43
CA ALA A 26 13.42 3.24 -2.32
C ALA A 26 14.01 4.05 -3.50
N GLY A 27 14.88 3.47 -4.32
CA GLY A 27 15.75 4.21 -5.24
C GLY A 27 15.21 4.49 -6.65
N ASP A 28 14.14 3.81 -7.10
CA ASP A 28 13.76 3.76 -8.52
C ASP A 28 12.27 4.01 -8.79
N GLN A 29 11.56 4.64 -7.85
CA GLN A 29 10.12 4.91 -8.02
C GLN A 29 9.90 6.23 -8.78
N PRO A 30 9.11 6.22 -9.88
CA PRO A 30 8.72 7.44 -10.58
C PRO A 30 7.98 8.41 -9.65
N SER A 31 7.96 9.70 -9.99
CA SER A 31 7.21 10.66 -9.18
C SER A 31 5.71 10.35 -9.23
N ILE A 32 4.97 10.69 -8.18
CA ILE A 32 3.51 10.47 -8.13
C ILE A 32 2.80 11.23 -9.26
N ALA A 33 3.35 12.38 -9.67
CA ALA A 33 2.84 13.14 -10.80
C ALA A 33 3.05 12.39 -12.12
N ASP A 34 4.22 11.75 -12.30
CA ASP A 34 4.51 10.93 -13.48
C ASP A 34 3.62 9.68 -13.52
N GLU A 35 3.39 9.02 -12.39
CA GLU A 35 2.44 7.90 -12.30
C GLU A 35 1.03 8.32 -12.71
N ALA A 36 0.54 9.43 -12.14
CA ALA A 36 -0.80 9.93 -12.47
C ALA A 36 -0.93 10.35 -13.93
N TYR A 37 0.11 10.97 -14.50
CA TYR A 37 0.14 11.35 -15.91
C TYR A 37 0.21 10.12 -16.82
N ASN A 38 1.02 9.12 -16.49
CA ASN A 38 1.13 7.89 -17.27
C ASN A 38 -0.20 7.12 -17.29
N GLU A 39 -0.89 7.02 -16.16
CA GLU A 39 -2.23 6.44 -16.11
C GLU A 39 -3.22 7.22 -16.98
N PHE A 40 -3.18 8.56 -16.91
CA PHE A 40 -4.00 9.39 -17.79
C PHE A 40 -3.72 9.11 -19.27
N ILE A 41 -2.45 9.04 -19.68
CA ILE A 41 -2.07 8.73 -21.08
C ILE A 41 -2.52 7.33 -21.48
N MET A 42 -2.39 6.34 -20.58
CA MET A 42 -2.87 4.98 -20.81
C MET A 42 -4.38 4.98 -21.07
N GLN A 43 -5.17 5.63 -20.21
CA GLN A 43 -6.62 5.75 -20.39
C GLN A 43 -6.98 6.53 -21.66
N LEU A 44 -6.23 7.58 -21.99
CA LEU A 44 -6.46 8.43 -23.16
C LEU A 44 -6.20 7.69 -24.49
N ALA A 45 -5.26 6.74 -24.51
CA ALA A 45 -4.90 5.96 -25.69
C ALA A 45 -5.70 4.65 -25.82
N ALA A 46 -6.26 4.13 -24.72
CA ALA A 46 -6.95 2.85 -24.69
C ALA A 46 -8.14 2.78 -25.67
N TYR A 47 -8.31 1.62 -26.31
CA TYR A 47 -9.46 1.37 -27.18
C TYR A 47 -10.76 1.36 -26.38
N ASP A 48 -10.79 0.66 -25.25
CA ASP A 48 -11.98 0.54 -24.41
C ASP A 48 -12.45 1.89 -23.88
N THR A 49 -11.54 2.80 -23.51
CA THR A 49 -11.90 4.16 -23.10
C THR A 49 -12.59 4.95 -24.23
N ARG A 50 -12.09 4.85 -25.47
CA ARG A 50 -12.73 5.47 -26.64
C ARG A 50 -14.11 4.88 -26.89
N ARG A 51 -14.21 3.55 -26.85
CA ARG A 51 -15.46 2.81 -27.03
C ARG A 51 -16.51 3.20 -25.98
N ASP A 52 -16.14 3.15 -24.71
CA ASP A 52 -17.04 3.48 -23.60
C ASP A 52 -17.48 4.94 -23.64
N PHE A 53 -16.57 5.86 -23.99
CA PHE A 53 -16.91 7.26 -24.19
C PHE A 53 -18.02 7.42 -25.24
N TRP A 54 -17.87 6.80 -26.41
CA TRP A 54 -18.88 6.91 -27.47
C TRP A 54 -20.21 6.29 -27.08
N LEU A 55 -20.20 5.10 -26.48
CA LEU A 55 -21.40 4.44 -25.98
C LEU A 55 -22.19 5.29 -24.97
N GLN A 56 -21.49 6.10 -24.18
CA GLN A 56 -22.12 7.00 -23.21
C GLN A 56 -22.49 8.37 -23.79
N SER A 57 -21.91 8.75 -24.94
CA SER A 57 -22.11 10.05 -25.54
C SER A 57 -23.50 10.19 -26.18
N GLU A 58 -24.15 11.34 -25.96
CA GLU A 58 -25.39 11.68 -26.67
C GLU A 58 -25.16 11.83 -28.18
N TYR A 59 -23.92 12.16 -28.59
CA TYR A 59 -23.57 12.32 -30.00
C TYR A 59 -23.73 11.01 -30.80
N TYR A 60 -23.25 9.90 -30.24
CA TYR A 60 -23.43 8.57 -30.81
C TYR A 60 -24.89 8.12 -30.71
N LYS A 61 -25.51 8.22 -29.53
CA LYS A 61 -26.90 7.76 -29.29
C LYS A 61 -27.92 8.40 -30.24
N GLN A 62 -27.77 9.68 -30.55
CA GLN A 62 -28.67 10.40 -31.46
C GLN A 62 -28.53 9.97 -32.94
N ARG A 63 -27.41 9.31 -33.29
CA ARG A 63 -27.11 8.81 -34.64
C ARG A 63 -27.38 7.32 -34.79
N GLN A 64 -27.84 6.66 -33.73
CA GLN A 64 -28.25 5.26 -33.82
C GLN A 64 -29.55 5.16 -34.63
N GLU A 65 -29.57 4.20 -35.54
CA GLU A 65 -30.74 3.94 -36.39
C GLU A 65 -31.55 2.75 -35.88
N GLY A 66 -31.05 2.07 -34.84
CA GLY A 66 -31.66 0.86 -34.26
C GLY A 66 -31.35 -0.41 -35.03
N ASP A 67 -30.54 -0.34 -36.09
CA ASP A 67 -29.95 -1.49 -36.76
C ASP A 67 -28.60 -1.84 -36.13
N ALA A 68 -28.50 -3.05 -35.58
CA ALA A 68 -27.33 -3.46 -34.82
C ALA A 68 -26.03 -3.46 -35.65
N ARG A 69 -26.10 -3.70 -36.97
CA ARG A 69 -24.92 -3.73 -37.84
C ARG A 69 -24.48 -2.32 -38.21
N ALA A 70 -25.42 -1.45 -38.56
CA ALA A 70 -25.16 -0.05 -38.86
C ALA A 70 -24.61 0.69 -37.63
N ASP A 71 -25.25 0.50 -36.46
CA ASP A 71 -24.82 1.12 -35.20
C ASP A 71 -23.40 0.67 -34.81
N ALA A 72 -23.08 -0.62 -34.99
CA ALA A 72 -21.73 -1.14 -34.72
C ALA A 72 -20.68 -0.56 -35.68
N ALA A 73 -21.01 -0.41 -36.96
CA ALA A 73 -20.11 0.20 -37.94
C ALA A 73 -19.87 1.69 -37.64
N LEU A 74 -20.92 2.42 -37.26
CA LEU A 74 -20.82 3.82 -36.80
C LEU A 74 -19.94 3.92 -35.55
N LEU A 75 -20.12 3.04 -34.57
CA LEU A 75 -19.30 3.03 -33.36
C LEU A 75 -17.82 2.83 -33.69
N ASP A 76 -17.49 1.88 -34.55
CA ASP A 76 -16.11 1.62 -34.97
C ASP A 76 -15.50 2.84 -35.67
N GLU A 77 -16.25 3.49 -36.56
CA GLU A 77 -15.83 4.74 -37.20
C GLU A 77 -15.52 5.84 -36.17
N LEU A 78 -16.44 6.07 -35.21
CA LEU A 78 -16.25 7.09 -34.18
C LEU A 78 -15.05 6.78 -33.28
N ILE A 79 -14.82 5.51 -32.93
CA ILE A 79 -13.62 5.11 -32.17
C ILE A 79 -12.35 5.49 -32.93
N ASN A 80 -12.32 5.24 -34.24
CA ASN A 80 -11.19 5.59 -35.12
C ASN A 80 -11.04 7.10 -35.35
N ASN A 81 -12.09 7.89 -35.11
CA ASN A 81 -12.04 9.35 -35.16
C ASN A 81 -11.32 9.99 -33.95
N ILE A 82 -11.00 9.21 -32.91
CA ILE A 82 -10.13 9.63 -31.80
C ILE A 82 -8.74 9.06 -32.02
N LEU A 83 -7.78 9.94 -32.33
CA LEU A 83 -6.39 9.59 -32.56
C LEU A 83 -5.51 10.14 -31.45
N PHE A 84 -4.75 9.23 -30.82
CA PHE A 84 -3.69 9.58 -29.89
C PHE A 84 -2.34 9.49 -30.60
N THR A 85 -1.50 10.51 -30.39
CA THR A 85 -0.13 10.56 -30.86
C THR A 85 0.79 10.65 -29.65
N PRO A 86 1.58 9.59 -29.35
CA PRO A 86 2.53 9.64 -28.25
C PRO A 86 3.63 10.66 -28.52
N ARG A 87 4.20 11.21 -27.46
CA ARG A 87 5.40 12.04 -27.56
C ARG A 87 6.56 11.26 -28.20
N ASP A 88 7.31 11.95 -29.04
CA ASP A 88 8.55 11.53 -29.69
C ASP A 88 9.55 12.70 -29.61
N ASP A 89 10.66 12.50 -28.90
CA ASP A 89 11.68 13.51 -28.62
C ASP A 89 12.29 14.16 -29.87
N LYS A 90 12.10 13.58 -31.06
CA LYS A 90 12.63 14.09 -32.33
C LYS A 90 11.62 14.85 -33.17
N LYS A 91 10.33 14.52 -33.09
CA LYS A 91 9.31 15.01 -34.04
C LYS A 91 8.03 15.52 -33.37
N VAL A 92 7.68 15.01 -32.19
CA VAL A 92 6.42 15.30 -31.50
C VAL A 92 6.72 15.50 -30.02
N PRO A 93 7.14 16.71 -29.59
CA PRO A 93 7.69 16.90 -28.24
C PRO A 93 6.68 16.67 -27.10
N ASN A 94 5.38 16.64 -27.39
CA ASN A 94 4.31 16.46 -26.42
C ASN A 94 3.29 15.44 -26.92
N ASP A 95 2.64 14.73 -26.00
CA ASP A 95 1.51 13.88 -26.34
C ASP A 95 0.37 14.71 -26.95
N GLY A 96 -0.24 14.17 -28.01
CA GLY A 96 -1.32 14.81 -28.74
C GLY A 96 -2.56 13.92 -28.81
N VAL A 97 -3.74 14.53 -28.71
CA VAL A 97 -5.01 13.85 -29.00
C VAL A 97 -5.83 14.70 -29.97
N LYS A 98 -6.39 14.04 -30.97
CA LYS A 98 -7.27 14.64 -31.97
C LYS A 98 -8.59 13.88 -31.99
N LEU A 99 -9.69 14.64 -32.09
CA LEU A 99 -11.01 14.09 -32.33
C LEU A 99 -11.61 14.77 -33.55
N THR A 100 -12.09 13.97 -34.50
CA THR A 100 -12.78 14.45 -35.71
C THR A 100 -14.29 14.24 -35.55
N ALA A 101 -15.08 15.23 -35.95
CA ALA A 101 -16.54 15.18 -35.96
C ALA A 101 -17.07 15.98 -37.17
N GLU A 102 -18.37 15.85 -37.46
CA GLU A 102 -19.04 16.52 -38.58
C GLU A 102 -18.89 18.05 -38.56
N THR A 103 -18.86 18.66 -37.36
CA THR A 103 -18.72 20.11 -37.20
C THR A 103 -17.53 20.46 -36.31
N ALA A 104 -16.93 21.63 -36.54
CA ALA A 104 -15.86 22.15 -35.70
C ALA A 104 -16.31 22.36 -34.24
N ALA A 105 -17.58 22.73 -34.04
CA ALA A 105 -18.17 22.93 -32.72
C ALA A 105 -18.27 21.58 -31.96
N ASP A 106 -18.75 20.53 -32.63
CA ASP A 106 -18.82 19.20 -32.04
C ASP A 106 -17.44 18.64 -31.76
N ALA A 107 -16.48 18.78 -32.69
CA ALA A 107 -15.12 18.28 -32.50
C ALA A 107 -14.46 18.88 -31.24
N ASN A 108 -14.54 20.21 -31.06
CA ASN A 108 -14.00 20.87 -29.86
C ASN A 108 -14.73 20.45 -28.57
N ARG A 109 -16.06 20.34 -28.60
CA ARG A 109 -16.86 19.93 -27.44
C ARG A 109 -16.57 18.49 -27.04
N LEU A 110 -16.63 17.56 -28.00
CA LEU A 110 -16.39 16.13 -27.78
C LEU A 110 -14.96 15.88 -27.34
N LEU A 111 -13.96 16.58 -27.89
CA LEU A 111 -12.56 16.42 -27.47
C LEU A 111 -12.39 16.77 -25.99
N ARG A 112 -12.99 17.88 -25.53
CA ARG A 112 -12.94 18.29 -24.12
C ARG A 112 -13.65 17.28 -23.21
N GLN A 113 -14.79 16.76 -23.66
CA GLN A 113 -15.53 15.72 -22.94
C GLN A 113 -14.72 14.42 -22.85
N TYR A 114 -14.06 14.02 -23.94
CA TYR A 114 -13.22 12.82 -23.97
C TYR A 114 -12.01 12.93 -23.05
N VAL A 115 -11.29 14.06 -23.07
CA VAL A 115 -10.16 14.30 -22.16
C VAL A 115 -10.61 14.27 -20.70
N ALA A 116 -11.75 14.90 -20.38
CA ALA A 116 -12.31 14.86 -19.03
C ALA A 116 -12.73 13.43 -18.62
N PHE A 117 -13.30 12.66 -19.55
CA PHE A 117 -13.70 11.26 -19.33
C PHE A 117 -12.49 10.37 -19.04
N ALA A 118 -11.44 10.45 -19.85
CA ALA A 118 -10.19 9.71 -19.63
C ALA A 118 -9.51 10.11 -18.31
N SER A 119 -9.49 11.41 -17.98
CA SER A 119 -8.97 11.91 -16.70
C SER A 119 -9.75 11.38 -15.50
N HIS A 120 -11.08 11.30 -15.60
CA HIS A 120 -11.90 10.72 -14.54
C HIS A 120 -11.63 9.23 -14.34
N ARG A 121 -11.53 8.46 -15.44
CA ARG A 121 -11.19 7.02 -15.38
C ARG A 121 -9.82 6.79 -14.76
N ALA A 122 -8.82 7.57 -15.15
CA ALA A 122 -7.49 7.51 -14.57
C ALA A 122 -7.53 7.75 -13.05
N ALA A 123 -8.24 8.79 -12.61
CA ALA A 123 -8.39 9.07 -11.18
C ALA A 123 -9.12 7.94 -10.42
N LEU A 124 -10.12 7.30 -11.01
CA LEU A 124 -10.79 6.15 -10.42
C LEU A 124 -9.82 4.96 -10.26
N HIS A 125 -9.11 4.60 -11.34
CA HIS A 125 -8.15 3.49 -11.33
C HIS A 125 -7.06 3.69 -10.26
N LEU A 126 -6.44 4.87 -10.23
CA LEU A 126 -5.41 5.21 -9.24
C LEU A 126 -5.94 5.16 -7.79
N ASN A 127 -7.19 5.56 -7.56
CA ASN A 127 -7.79 5.47 -6.23
C ASN A 127 -8.09 4.02 -5.82
N GLU A 128 -8.52 3.17 -6.77
CA GLU A 128 -8.73 1.73 -6.54
C GLU A 128 -7.40 1.04 -6.21
N GLU A 129 -6.32 1.38 -6.92
CA GLU A 129 -4.97 0.88 -6.61
C GLU A 129 -4.53 1.27 -5.19
N ILE A 130 -4.77 2.52 -4.76
CA ILE A 130 -4.49 2.95 -3.38
C ILE A 130 -5.28 2.12 -2.36
N GLN A 131 -6.57 1.88 -2.61
CA GLN A 131 -7.41 1.10 -1.71
C GLN A 131 -6.90 -0.35 -1.59
N GLY A 132 -6.52 -0.95 -2.72
CA GLY A 132 -5.91 -2.29 -2.76
C GLY A 132 -4.59 -2.35 -1.99
N ALA A 133 -3.69 -1.40 -2.25
CA ALA A 133 -2.41 -1.29 -1.54
C ALA A 133 -2.61 -1.10 -0.03
N TRP A 134 -3.57 -0.26 0.37
CA TRP A 134 -3.93 -0.05 1.77
C TRP A 134 -4.43 -1.34 2.45
N ALA A 135 -5.29 -2.10 1.77
CA ALA A 135 -5.82 -3.36 2.29
C ALA A 135 -4.72 -4.42 2.46
N ALA A 136 -3.85 -4.56 1.46
CA ALA A 136 -2.68 -5.45 1.53
C ALA A 136 -1.75 -5.05 2.68
N ARG A 137 -1.50 -3.75 2.83
CA ARG A 137 -0.64 -3.21 3.88
C ARG A 137 -1.20 -3.46 5.27
N THR A 138 -2.48 -3.19 5.47
CA THR A 138 -3.19 -3.44 6.73
C THR A 138 -3.09 -4.91 7.13
N THR A 139 -3.28 -5.82 6.18
CA THR A 139 -3.17 -7.26 6.41
C THR A 139 -1.75 -7.66 6.82
N SER A 140 -0.73 -7.15 6.12
CA SER A 140 0.68 -7.40 6.45
C SER A 140 1.04 -6.90 7.86
N MET A 141 0.63 -5.68 8.21
CA MET A 141 0.89 -5.10 9.53
C MET A 141 0.22 -5.89 10.65
N LYS A 142 -1.04 -6.31 10.49
CA LYS A 142 -1.72 -7.19 11.46
C LYS A 142 -0.97 -8.51 11.65
N ALA A 143 -0.49 -9.11 10.57
CA ALA A 143 0.30 -10.34 10.65
C ALA A 143 1.64 -10.12 11.36
N GLN A 144 2.30 -8.98 11.14
CA GLN A 144 3.53 -8.63 11.83
C GLN A 144 3.32 -8.43 13.34
N VAL A 145 2.28 -7.70 13.74
CA VAL A 145 1.92 -7.52 15.16
C VAL A 145 1.67 -8.86 15.82
N LYS A 146 0.86 -9.74 15.20
CA LYS A 146 0.59 -11.07 15.74
C LYS A 146 1.85 -11.93 15.90
N ARG A 147 2.80 -11.82 14.96
CA ARG A 147 4.11 -12.50 15.08
C ARG A 147 4.92 -11.95 16.26
N GLN A 148 4.93 -10.63 16.45
CA GLN A 148 5.63 -10.00 17.57
C GLN A 148 5.00 -10.39 18.92
N GLU A 149 3.68 -10.45 19.00
CA GLU A 149 2.96 -10.93 20.19
C GLU A 149 3.33 -12.38 20.51
N ALA A 150 3.34 -13.27 19.51
CA ALA A 150 3.71 -14.67 19.70
C ALA A 150 5.17 -14.83 20.14
N VAL A 151 6.09 -14.03 19.59
CA VAL A 151 7.49 -14.00 20.03
C VAL A 151 7.58 -13.53 21.48
N ALA A 152 6.93 -12.43 21.84
CA ALA A 152 6.92 -11.90 23.20
C ALA A 152 6.34 -12.92 24.20
N GLU A 153 5.24 -13.59 23.85
CA GLU A 153 4.64 -14.65 24.67
C GLU A 153 5.61 -15.84 24.84
N SER A 154 6.32 -16.23 23.78
CA SER A 154 7.31 -17.32 23.86
C SER A 154 8.50 -16.97 24.76
N VAL A 155 8.97 -15.72 24.71
CA VAL A 155 10.05 -15.21 25.56
C VAL A 155 9.58 -15.18 27.00
N TYR A 156 8.39 -14.66 27.26
CA TYR A 156 7.80 -14.64 28.60
C TYR A 156 7.64 -16.06 29.18
N LYS A 157 7.09 -17.01 28.42
CA LYS A 157 6.96 -18.41 28.86
C LYS A 157 8.31 -19.05 29.15
N ARG A 158 9.34 -18.75 28.34
CA ARG A 158 10.71 -19.23 28.58
C ARG A 158 11.25 -18.68 29.89
N GLU A 159 11.21 -17.35 30.09
CA GLU A 159 11.69 -16.71 31.32
C GLU A 159 10.97 -17.23 32.57
N LEU A 160 9.65 -17.43 32.49
CA LEU A 160 8.85 -17.96 33.58
C LEU A 160 9.27 -19.40 33.92
N ASN A 161 9.45 -20.26 32.91
CA ASN A 161 9.91 -21.63 33.10
C ASN A 161 11.32 -21.66 33.71
N THR A 162 12.25 -20.84 33.21
CA THR A 162 13.61 -20.73 33.76
C THR A 162 13.57 -20.28 35.23
N THR A 163 12.78 -19.25 35.55
CA THR A 163 12.64 -18.73 36.92
C THR A 163 12.05 -19.78 37.88
N GLN A 164 11.04 -20.53 37.43
CA GLN A 164 10.45 -21.62 38.22
C GLN A 164 11.45 -22.76 38.48
N GLN A 165 12.26 -23.13 37.48
CA GLN A 165 13.30 -24.14 37.64
C GLN A 165 14.38 -23.68 38.63
N ALA A 166 14.86 -22.45 38.49
CA ALA A 166 15.83 -21.85 39.42
C ALA A 166 15.29 -21.80 40.85
N LEU A 167 14.01 -21.43 41.03
CA LEU A 167 13.37 -21.41 42.35
C LEU A 167 13.32 -22.81 42.98
N LYS A 168 12.95 -23.83 42.21
CA LYS A 168 12.92 -25.23 42.66
C LYS A 168 14.30 -25.70 43.12
N ILE A 169 15.36 -25.34 42.39
CA ILE A 169 16.74 -25.67 42.76
C ILE A 169 17.12 -24.94 44.06
N ALA A 170 16.88 -23.63 44.14
CA ALA A 170 17.15 -22.83 45.34
C ALA A 170 16.41 -23.35 46.58
N GLU A 171 15.16 -23.80 46.44
CA GLU A 171 14.37 -24.44 47.50
C GLU A 171 15.00 -25.76 47.95
N SER A 172 15.34 -26.64 47.00
CA SER A 172 15.94 -27.94 47.30
C SER A 172 17.31 -27.83 48.00
N GLN A 173 18.06 -26.76 47.72
CA GLN A 173 19.38 -26.50 48.28
C GLN A 173 19.36 -25.55 49.49
N GLY A 174 18.20 -25.06 49.90
CA GLY A 174 18.08 -24.15 51.06
C GLY A 174 18.66 -22.75 50.84
N ILE A 175 18.77 -22.28 49.59
CA ILE A 175 19.34 -20.98 49.23
C ILE A 175 18.32 -19.87 49.48
N SER A 176 18.40 -19.23 50.65
CA SER A 176 17.48 -18.16 51.08
C SER A 176 18.00 -16.74 50.87
N ARG A 177 19.24 -16.58 50.41
CA ARG A 177 19.88 -15.28 50.14
C ARG A 177 20.73 -15.39 48.87
N THR A 178 21.01 -14.25 48.23
CA THR A 178 21.91 -14.18 47.07
C THR A 178 23.30 -14.72 47.42
N GLN A 179 23.86 -15.58 46.57
CA GLN A 179 25.17 -16.22 46.71
C GLN A 179 26.14 -15.87 45.57
N THR A 180 25.86 -14.80 44.85
CA THR A 180 26.65 -14.32 43.71
C THR A 180 26.75 -12.81 43.75
N ASP A 181 27.90 -12.28 43.32
CA ASP A 181 28.12 -10.83 43.14
C ASP A 181 27.82 -10.39 41.69
N THR A 182 27.48 -11.33 40.80
CA THR A 182 27.09 -11.03 39.42
C THR A 182 25.67 -10.44 39.38
N PRO A 183 25.45 -9.32 38.66
CA PRO A 183 24.12 -8.77 38.46
C PRO A 183 23.16 -9.75 37.80
N ALA A 184 21.87 -9.65 38.14
CA ALA A 184 20.84 -10.61 37.71
C ALA A 184 20.67 -10.68 36.18
N GLU A 185 20.90 -9.60 35.44
CA GLU A 185 20.79 -9.56 33.97
C GLU A 185 21.96 -10.26 33.26
N GLN A 186 23.07 -10.46 33.95
CA GLN A 186 24.30 -11.03 33.39
C GLN A 186 24.53 -12.48 33.82
N LEU A 187 23.70 -12.98 34.74
CA LEU A 187 23.72 -14.37 35.18
C LEU A 187 23.18 -15.30 34.09
N PRO A 188 23.91 -16.37 33.74
CA PRO A 188 23.37 -17.43 32.90
C PRO A 188 22.14 -18.09 33.52
N ASP A 189 21.21 -18.55 32.68
CA ASP A 189 19.99 -19.26 33.11
C ASP A 189 20.27 -20.42 34.07
N SER A 190 21.40 -21.13 33.90
CA SER A 190 21.81 -22.25 34.75
C SER A 190 22.12 -21.84 36.19
N ASP A 191 22.49 -20.59 36.41
CA ASP A 191 23.05 -20.09 37.67
C ASP A 191 22.06 -19.18 38.42
N LEU A 192 20.88 -18.93 37.84
CA LEU A 192 19.84 -18.07 38.42
C LEU A 192 19.39 -18.50 39.83
N PHE A 193 19.54 -19.78 40.19
CA PHE A 193 19.21 -20.28 41.53
C PHE A 193 20.06 -19.61 42.64
N LEU A 194 21.24 -19.07 42.29
CA LEU A 194 22.11 -18.33 43.20
C LEU A 194 21.52 -17.01 43.68
N LEU A 195 20.50 -16.47 42.98
CA LEU A 195 19.77 -15.28 43.42
C LEU A 195 18.95 -15.53 44.70
N GLY A 196 18.67 -16.80 45.01
CA GLY A 196 17.91 -17.21 46.18
C GLY A 196 16.40 -17.01 46.08
N ARG A 197 15.66 -17.68 46.96
CA ARG A 197 14.19 -17.77 46.90
C ARG A 197 13.45 -16.42 46.83
N PRO A 198 13.76 -15.40 47.68
CA PRO A 198 12.96 -14.17 47.71
C PRO A 198 13.04 -13.38 46.40
N MET A 199 14.22 -13.31 45.78
CA MET A 199 14.41 -12.60 44.51
C MET A 199 13.72 -13.32 43.35
N LEU A 200 13.80 -14.66 43.30
CA LEU A 200 13.15 -15.48 42.27
C LEU A 200 11.62 -15.45 42.40
N GLN A 201 11.08 -15.46 43.63
CA GLN A 201 9.65 -15.28 43.88
C GLN A 201 9.17 -13.90 43.42
N ALA A 202 9.93 -12.84 43.72
CA ALA A 202 9.62 -11.49 43.26
C ALA A 202 9.69 -11.36 41.73
N ALA A 203 10.63 -12.04 41.07
CA ALA A 203 10.74 -12.08 39.61
C ALA A 203 9.58 -12.85 38.96
N SER A 204 9.14 -13.98 39.55
CA SER A 204 8.05 -14.80 39.03
C SER A 204 6.68 -14.11 39.01
N GLY A 205 6.49 -13.10 39.88
CA GLY A 205 5.25 -12.32 39.97
C GLY A 205 5.22 -11.06 39.09
N ARG A 206 6.29 -10.74 38.35
CA ARG A 206 6.36 -9.53 37.51
C ARG A 206 6.10 -9.85 36.03
N PRO A 207 5.28 -9.05 35.33
CA PRO A 207 5.16 -9.14 33.87
C PRO A 207 6.47 -8.68 33.19
N ALA A 208 6.83 -9.29 32.06
CA ALA A 208 8.10 -9.12 31.33
C ALA A 208 8.47 -7.70 30.84
N GLY A 209 7.68 -6.67 31.15
CA GLY A 209 7.95 -5.28 30.73
C GLY A 209 8.45 -4.34 31.84
N LEU A 210 8.56 -4.80 33.09
CA LEU A 210 8.90 -3.97 34.25
C LEU A 210 10.00 -4.62 35.10
N ARG A 211 11.17 -4.86 34.50
CA ARG A 211 12.40 -5.00 35.29
C ARG A 211 12.92 -3.57 35.52
N PRO A 212 12.88 -3.03 36.75
CA PRO A 212 13.52 -1.77 37.02
C PRO A 212 15.04 -1.97 36.94
N ASP A 213 15.72 -0.99 36.38
CA ASP A 213 17.17 -0.85 36.44
C ASP A 213 17.58 -0.89 37.93
N LEU A 214 18.19 -2.00 38.37
CA LEU A 214 18.72 -2.15 39.73
C LEU A 214 20.10 -2.80 39.67
#